data_AF-A0A7X6VRR6-F1
#
_entry.id   AF-A0A7X6VRR6-F1
#
_cell.length_a   1.000
_cell.length_b   1.000
_cell.length_c   1.000
_cell.angle_alpha   90.00
_cell.angle_beta   90.00
_cell.angle_gamma   90.00
#
_symmetry.space_group_name_H-M   'P 1'
#
loop_
_entity.id
_entity.type
_entity.pdbx_description
1 polymer ?
#
loop_
_entity_poly.entity_id
_entity_poly.type
_entity_poly.pdbx_seq_one_letter_code
_entity_poly.pdbx_strand_id
1 'polypeptide(L)' 'MITAIEIRNQQFGKSMRGYNEDEVRNFLYRLSQDYENLYSENARLKENIQKLEYE' A
#
# COMPACT_ATOMS: atom_id res chain seq x y z
N MET A 1 8.11 0.59 -9.05
CA MET A 1 6.99 1.09 -8.22
C MET A 1 6.76 0.04 -7.16
N ILE A 2 6.64 0.43 -5.89
CA ILE A 2 6.45 -0.54 -4.80
C ILE A 2 5.00 -1.01 -4.82
N THR A 3 4.80 -2.31 -4.76
CA THR A 3 3.49 -2.97 -4.70
C THR A 3 3.05 -3.19 -3.25
N ALA A 4 1.76 -3.34 -3.02
CA ALA A 4 1.24 -3.65 -1.69
C ALA A 4 1.77 -4.96 -1.12
N ILE A 5 2.03 -5.95 -1.98
CA ILE A 5 2.64 -7.22 -1.57
C ILE A 5 4.09 -7.03 -1.11
N GLU A 6 4.85 -6.13 -1.75
CA GLU A 6 6.20 -5.76 -1.31
C GLU A 6 6.16 -5.01 0.03
N ILE A 7 5.19 -4.12 0.25
CA ILE A 7 4.99 -3.44 1.55
C ILE A 7 4.71 -4.46 2.65
N ARG A 8 3.81 -5.42 2.39
CA ARG A 8 3.41 -6.44 3.36
C ARG A 8 4.56 -7.38 3.74
N ASN A 9 5.40 -7.74 2.76
CA ASN A 9 6.47 -8.71 2.93
C ASN A 9 7.81 -8.08 3.32
N GLN A 10 7.88 -6.75 3.44
CA GLN A 10 9.10 -6.02 3.79
C GLN A 10 9.70 -6.56 5.09
N GLN A 11 11.00 -6.88 5.03
CA GLN A 11 11.79 -7.33 6.17
C GLN A 11 12.70 -6.20 6.65
N PHE A 12 12.91 -6.13 7.97
CA PHE A 12 13.84 -5.19 8.59
C PHE A 12 14.89 -5.95 9.40
N GLY A 13 16.10 -5.42 9.45
CA GLY A 13 17.14 -5.93 10.35
C GLY A 13 16.76 -5.71 11.82
N LYS A 14 17.22 -6.61 12.69
CA LYS A 14 17.02 -6.48 14.15
C LYS A 14 18.14 -5.65 14.77
N SER A 15 17.80 -4.84 15.77
CA SER A 15 18.76 -4.07 16.57
C SER A 15 18.41 -4.17 18.06
N MET A 16 19.39 -3.96 18.94
CA MET A 16 19.22 -4.08 20.39
C MET A 16 18.18 -3.10 20.96
N ARG A 17 17.88 -2.01 20.25
CA ARG A 17 16.82 -1.04 20.55
C ARG A 17 16.05 -0.73 19.27
N GLY A 18 15.14 -1.63 18.90
CA GLY A 18 14.28 -1.51 17.73
C GLY A 18 12.80 -1.36 18.09
N TYR A 19 11.97 -1.11 17.08
CA TYR A 19 10.52 -1.14 17.21
C TYR A 19 10.03 -2.58 17.48
N ASN A 20 8.87 -2.69 18.13
CA ASN A 20 8.21 -3.97 18.32
C ASN A 20 7.84 -4.56 16.95
N GLU A 21 8.30 -5.78 16.66
CA GLU A 21 8.07 -6.43 15.38
C GLU A 21 6.59 -6.62 15.04
N ASP A 22 5.75 -6.91 16.04
CA ASP A 22 4.31 -7.11 15.82
C ASP A 22 3.59 -5.80 15.53
N GLU A 23 4.00 -4.70 16.17
CA GLU A 23 3.47 -3.37 15.87
C GLU A 23 3.84 -2.95 14.43
N VAL A 24 5.10 -3.18 14.04
CA VAL A 24 5.57 -2.91 12.68
C VAL A 24 4.82 -3.78 11.67
N ARG A 25 4.65 -5.08 11.92
CA ARG A 25 3.86 -5.98 11.05
C ARG A 25 2.42 -5.51 10.90
N ASN A 26 1.75 -5.16 11.99
CA ASN A 26 0.38 -4.66 11.97
C ASN A 26 0.24 -3.32 11.24
N PHE A 27 1.26 -2.45 11.35
CA PHE A 27 1.31 -1.21 10.59
C PHE A 27 1.48 -1.48 9.09
N LEU A 28 2.45 -2.31 8.70
CA LEU A 28 2.67 -2.68 7.29
C LEU A 28 1.45 -3.36 6.66
N TYR A 29 0.73 -4.18 7.42
CA TYR A 29 -0.51 -4.80 6.95
C TYR A 29 -1.54 -3.73 6.58
N ARG A 30 -1.86 -2.82 7.50
CA ARG A 30 -2.82 -1.72 7.24
C ARG A 30 -2.36 -0.83 6.10
N LEU A 31 -1.08 -0.46 6.08
CA LEU A 31 -0.49 0.34 5.02
C LEU A 31 -0.62 -0.34 3.65
N SER A 32 -0.43 -1.67 3.57
CA SER A 32 -0.61 -2.41 2.33
C SER A 32 -2.06 -2.36 1.83
N GLN A 33 -3.04 -2.47 2.72
CA GLN A 33 -4.46 -2.40 2.37
C GLN A 33 -4.85 -1.01 1.88
N ASP A 34 -4.42 0.04 2.59
CA ASP A 34 -4.69 1.41 2.20
C ASP A 34 -4.06 1.75 0.84
N TYR A 35 -2.87 1.21 0.58
CA TYR A 35 -2.20 1.37 -0.72
C TYR A 35 -2.97 0.70 -1.87
N GLU A 36 -3.46 -0.54 -1.68
CA GLU A 36 -4.29 -1.23 -2.69
C GLU A 36 -5.58 -0.46 -2.97
N ASN A 37 -6.23 0.03 -1.91
CA ASN A 37 -7.46 0.82 -2.02
C ASN A 37 -7.21 2.10 -2.82
N LEU A 38 -6.17 2.86 -2.48
CA LEU A 38 -5.82 4.10 -3.18
C LEU A 38 -5.48 3.84 -4.65
N TYR A 39 -4.75 2.77 -4.94
CA TYR A 39 -4.38 2.42 -6.31
C TYR A 39 -5.62 2.06 -7.14
N SER A 40 -6.53 1.26 -6.57
CA SER A 40 -7.79 0.86 -7.21
C SER A 40 -8.72 2.06 -7.44
N GLU A 41 -8.82 2.95 -6.45
CA GLU A 41 -9.55 4.22 -6.52
C GLU A 41 -8.98 5.09 -7.65
N ASN A 42 -7.65 5.22 -7.75
CA ASN A 42 -6.99 6.00 -8.80
C ASN A 42 -7.26 5.44 -10.19
N ALA A 43 -7.19 4.11 -10.35
CA ALA A 43 -7.50 3.45 -11.62
C ALA A 43 -8.94 3.70 -12.05
N ARG A 44 -9.90 3.57 -11.13
CA ARG A 44 -11.33 3.86 -11.37
C ARG A 44 -11.56 5.33 -11.75
N LEU A 45 -10.93 6.26 -11.05
CA LEU A 45 -11.07 7.69 -11.36
C LEU A 45 -10.51 8.02 -12.74
N LYS A 46 -9.38 7.43 -13.14
CA LYS A 46 -8.82 7.59 -14.49
C LYS A 46 -9.75 7.04 -15.56
N GLU A 47 -10.36 5.88 -15.33
CA GLU A 47 -11.34 5.30 -16.25
C GLU A 47 -12.58 6.21 -16.39
N ASN A 48 -13.08 6.76 -15.28
CA ASN A 48 -14.20 7.70 -15.32
C ASN A 48 -13.86 9.00 -16.07
N ILE A 49 -12.65 9.54 -15.87
CA ILE A 49 -12.18 10.71 -16.62
C ILE A 49 -12.15 10.39 -18.13
N GLN A 50 -11.55 9.27 -18.52
CA GLN A 50 -11.51 8.86 -19.92
C GLN A 50 -12.91 8.73 -20.51
N LYS A 51 -13.85 8.06 -19.82
CA LYS A 51 -15.23 7.94 -20.29
C LYS A 51 -15.89 9.31 -20.54
N LEU A 52 -15.71 10.26 -19.62
CA LEU A 52 -16.24 11.62 -19.74
C LEU A 52 -15.55 12.46 -20.82
N GLU A 53 -14.27 12.20 -21.12
CA GLU A 53 -13.52 12.89 -22.18
C GLU A 53 -13.88 12.39 -23.59
N TYR A 54 -14.37 11.15 -23.72
CA TYR A 54 -14.77 10.54 -24.99
C TYR A 54 -16.29 10.60 -25.26
N GLU A 55 -17.09 11.14 -24.34
CA GLU A 55 -18.49 11.57 -24.54
C GLU A 55 -18.56 13.04 -25.00
#